data_AF-A0A9E3NZI4-F1
#
_entry.id   AF-A0A9E3NZI4-F1
#
_cell.length_a   1.000
_cell.length_b   1.000
_cell.length_c   1.000
_cell.angle_alpha   90.00
_cell.angle_beta   90.00
_cell.angle_gamma   90.00
#
_symmetry.space_group_name_H-M   'P 1'
#
loop_
_entity.id
_entity.type
_entity.pdbx_description
1 polymer ?
#
loop_
_entity_poly.entity_id
_entity_poly.type
_entity_poly.pdbx_seq_one_letter_code
_entity_poly.pdbx_strand_id
1 'polypeptide(L)'
;MVAACSSDPAGQYPLARELAGARLPDTGALVDIAMDSRVGVLLDEIPLSVRDRVVEQIMSEPESFWTERAARQVELATHRLVFRGKHYDNGSHKGALPLPPASQRTIRLQGEPRRIAEGAHDTIVVSYRFEGTLLTDVASPGISEPRLAAEGGAWDESFMFPIDPALLFQRTRYACMNEADLPPGSVDGEEVDRFYDQDCKDEATLSRFGQCHATERPGRSCRQAIVDEVGAVDTVMRFTRRGWDPVVAERVRVSEISSDTKGADLRVVKSERARVIYRYVAPNACEVEEKCVTGTGWRRLVQFSTAVENVGDKALAIGAVDYYGSGAQTSNATHNVVEYSSCRAQYDFRHYGAYTVAPDAKTSKRASCIQSTARTANHELSPLHNPYGACDDQGVEVGWADEQRAGTPCQWVDVTDIDTSIKPARTELSVTANPEGLLCEGEPVLDPQGRPELEETAFRTASGATVFKPKCSLTPDHAKNNVHAYEVVLPSPGEGMITGACARGAIGPLRNCGFTATKERFTCQVGSVQRLHCELQGSGPAQILRLCDYSQALGAGVPCRYEESIHNVAVDATASGGVDIAFACPAARGDGEPGGTVAIYTAAVVDGDPAVPIVCRAIGEPAPAEEEEILEDDE
;
A
#
# COMPACT_ATOMS: atom_id res chain seq x y z
N MET A 1 30.70 -33.85 -11.01
CA MET A 1 31.85 -33.14 -10.44
C MET A 1 31.32 -32.24 -9.35
N VAL A 2 31.66 -32.57 -8.11
CA VAL A 2 31.21 -31.89 -6.89
C VAL A 2 32.06 -30.62 -6.74
N ALA A 3 31.44 -29.44 -6.76
CA ALA A 3 32.05 -28.21 -6.30
C ALA A 3 31.39 -27.84 -4.98
N ALA A 4 32.17 -27.90 -3.89
CA ALA A 4 31.76 -27.51 -2.57
C ALA A 4 31.68 -25.98 -2.47
N CYS A 5 30.50 -25.44 -2.15
CA CYS A 5 30.35 -24.08 -1.65
C CYS A 5 30.35 -24.14 -0.12
N SER A 6 31.52 -23.90 0.47
CA SER A 6 31.65 -23.43 1.85
C SER A 6 32.00 -21.95 1.74
N SER A 7 31.02 -21.08 1.98
CA SER A 7 31.26 -19.67 2.23
C SER A 7 30.81 -19.38 3.66
N ASP A 8 31.79 -19.35 4.54
CA ASP A 8 31.75 -18.78 5.87
C ASP A 8 31.35 -17.28 5.79
N PRO A 9 30.21 -16.83 6.36
CA PRO A 9 29.82 -15.43 6.31
C PRO A 9 30.48 -14.59 7.42
N ALA A 10 31.35 -15.16 8.26
CA ALA A 10 31.92 -14.45 9.42
C ALA A 10 33.09 -13.50 9.10
N GLY A 11 33.40 -13.24 7.83
CA GLY A 11 34.66 -12.62 7.41
C GLY A 11 34.68 -11.13 7.05
N GLN A 12 33.56 -10.39 7.05
CA GLN A 12 33.52 -9.03 6.45
C GLN A 12 33.15 -7.83 7.33
N TYR A 13 32.93 -7.96 8.64
CA TYR A 13 32.50 -6.79 9.44
C TYR A 13 33.23 -6.63 10.79
N PRO A 14 34.39 -5.94 10.83
CA PRO A 14 35.08 -5.69 12.10
C PRO A 14 34.74 -4.35 12.77
N LEU A 15 33.70 -3.61 12.37
CA LEU A 15 33.46 -2.25 12.92
C LEU A 15 32.16 -2.03 13.74
N ALA A 16 31.33 -3.05 13.96
CA ALA A 16 30.02 -2.85 14.60
C ALA A 16 29.97 -3.13 16.13
N ARG A 17 31.09 -3.31 16.83
CA ARG A 17 31.07 -3.99 18.15
C ARG A 17 31.51 -3.23 19.41
N GLU A 18 31.64 -1.91 19.39
CA GLU A 18 31.91 -1.16 20.63
C GLU A 18 31.12 0.15 20.75
N LEU A 19 29.86 0.07 21.17
CA LEU A 19 29.17 1.16 21.87
C LEU A 19 28.14 0.57 22.85
N ALA A 20 28.63 0.23 24.04
CA ALA A 20 27.82 -0.10 25.20
C ALA A 20 27.95 1.05 26.22
N GLY A 21 26.85 1.73 26.51
CA GLY A 21 26.73 2.68 27.63
C GLY A 21 27.20 4.12 27.39
N ALA A 22 27.15 4.64 26.16
CA ALA A 22 27.57 6.00 25.86
C ALA A 22 26.40 7.01 25.95
N ARG A 23 26.67 8.15 26.59
CA ARG A 23 26.01 9.45 26.38
C ARG A 23 25.69 9.62 24.88
N LEU A 24 24.54 10.22 24.52
CA LEU A 24 24.24 10.60 23.12
C LEU A 24 25.52 11.12 22.45
N PRO A 25 25.93 10.59 21.28
CA PRO A 25 27.17 11.04 20.67
C PRO A 25 27.10 12.56 20.49
N ASP A 26 28.15 13.28 20.87
CA ASP A 26 28.21 14.76 20.77
C ASP A 26 28.10 15.27 19.32
N THR A 27 28.04 14.35 18.34
CA THR A 27 27.95 14.62 16.89
C THR A 27 27.19 13.50 16.15
N GLY A 28 26.37 13.89 15.17
CA GLY A 28 25.77 13.01 14.16
C GLY A 28 26.07 13.48 12.73
N ALA A 29 25.20 13.14 11.79
CA ALA A 29 25.25 13.57 10.40
C ALA A 29 23.98 14.29 9.97
N LEU A 30 24.14 15.33 9.16
CA LEU A 30 23.05 16.04 8.50
C LEU A 30 23.15 15.87 6.98
N VAL A 31 22.06 15.48 6.34
CA VAL A 31 21.95 15.43 4.87
C VAL A 31 20.75 16.26 4.45
N ASP A 32 21.01 17.39 3.81
CA ASP A 32 19.95 18.23 3.25
C ASP A 32 19.45 17.62 1.94
N ILE A 33 18.14 17.68 1.75
CA ILE A 33 17.44 17.18 0.57
C ILE A 33 16.68 18.34 -0.05
N ALA A 34 16.83 18.52 -1.36
CA ALA A 34 16.09 19.51 -2.11
C ALA A 34 15.65 18.97 -3.47
N MET A 35 14.47 19.39 -3.92
CA MET A 35 13.93 19.05 -5.24
C MET A 35 13.01 20.17 -5.72
N ASP A 36 13.15 20.58 -6.97
CA ASP A 36 12.20 21.46 -7.65
C ASP A 36 11.38 20.61 -8.64
N SER A 37 10.05 20.69 -8.58
CA SER A 37 9.16 19.87 -9.42
C SER A 37 7.86 20.61 -9.75
N ARG A 38 6.95 19.95 -10.45
CA ARG A 38 5.59 20.41 -10.77
C ARG A 38 4.59 19.33 -10.41
N VAL A 39 3.49 19.73 -9.79
CA VAL A 39 2.35 18.87 -9.52
C VAL A 39 1.10 19.47 -10.13
N GLY A 40 0.13 18.65 -10.48
CA GLY A 40 -1.07 19.10 -11.16
C GLY A 40 -2.30 18.24 -10.95
N VAL A 41 -3.41 18.66 -11.53
CA VAL A 41 -4.64 17.88 -11.69
C VAL A 41 -4.83 17.58 -13.17
N LEU A 42 -5.05 16.32 -13.50
CA LEU A 42 -5.38 15.87 -14.85
C LEU A 42 -6.87 16.14 -15.13
N LEU A 43 -7.19 16.72 -16.29
CA LEU A 43 -8.56 17.06 -16.69
C LEU A 43 -9.15 16.15 -17.76
N ASP A 44 -8.35 15.25 -18.34
CA ASP A 44 -8.72 14.43 -19.48
C ASP A 44 -10.00 13.62 -19.26
N GLU A 45 -10.14 13.04 -18.07
CA GLU A 45 -11.28 12.22 -17.65
C GLU A 45 -12.50 13.04 -17.21
N ILE A 46 -12.38 14.36 -17.07
CA ILE A 46 -13.48 15.24 -16.69
C ILE A 46 -14.34 15.51 -17.94
N PRO A 47 -15.65 15.21 -17.92
CA PRO A 47 -16.53 15.47 -19.07
C PRO A 47 -16.46 16.93 -19.51
N LEU A 48 -16.40 17.15 -20.83
CA LEU A 48 -16.29 18.48 -21.43
C LEU A 48 -17.41 19.42 -20.96
N SER A 49 -18.60 18.87 -20.69
CA SER A 49 -19.78 19.58 -20.20
C SER A 49 -19.59 20.27 -18.85
N VAL A 50 -18.67 19.79 -18.01
CA VAL A 50 -18.38 20.37 -16.69
C VAL A 50 -16.93 20.84 -16.54
N ARG A 51 -16.07 20.57 -17.52
CA ARG A 51 -14.61 20.76 -17.41
C ARG A 51 -14.21 22.20 -17.11
N ASP A 52 -14.79 23.20 -17.77
CA ASP A 52 -14.39 24.60 -17.54
C ASP A 52 -14.79 25.09 -16.14
N ARG A 53 -15.92 24.66 -15.61
CA ARG A 53 -16.31 24.92 -14.21
C ARG A 53 -15.36 24.23 -13.24
N VAL A 54 -14.98 22.98 -13.51
CA VAL A 54 -14.00 22.24 -12.70
C VAL A 54 -12.65 22.95 -12.71
N VAL A 55 -12.25 23.53 -13.84
CA VAL A 55 -11.05 24.35 -13.94
C VAL A 55 -11.15 25.57 -13.02
N GLU A 56 -12.25 26.32 -13.07
CA GLU A 56 -12.46 27.47 -12.18
C GLU A 56 -12.39 27.07 -10.70
N GLN A 57 -13.01 25.94 -10.33
CA GLN A 57 -12.95 25.41 -8.96
C GLN A 57 -11.53 25.06 -8.55
N ILE A 58 -10.80 24.25 -9.34
CA ILE A 58 -9.44 23.82 -9.02
C ILE A 58 -8.49 25.03 -8.94
N MET A 59 -8.65 26.02 -9.82
CA MET A 59 -7.86 27.25 -9.80
C MET A 59 -8.13 28.10 -8.54
N SER A 60 -9.26 27.88 -7.87
CA SER A 60 -9.63 28.55 -6.60
C SER A 60 -9.30 27.75 -5.34
N GLU A 61 -8.79 26.52 -5.48
CA GLU A 61 -8.39 25.68 -4.34
C GLU A 61 -7.27 26.36 -3.55
N PRO A 62 -7.27 26.25 -2.21
CA PRO A 62 -6.26 26.89 -1.36
C PRO A 62 -4.88 26.26 -1.56
N GLU A 63 -3.83 26.97 -1.12
CA GLU A 63 -2.45 26.47 -1.14
C GLU A 63 -2.31 25.07 -0.54
N SER A 64 -3.06 24.75 0.51
CA SER A 64 -3.04 23.44 1.16
C SER A 64 -3.36 22.28 0.20
N PHE A 65 -4.32 22.46 -0.71
CA PHE A 65 -4.69 21.46 -1.72
C PHE A 65 -3.48 21.08 -2.60
N TRP A 66 -2.73 22.09 -3.03
CA TRP A 66 -1.55 21.91 -3.86
C TRP A 66 -0.36 21.35 -3.09
N THR A 67 -0.13 21.82 -1.86
CA THR A 67 0.95 21.29 -1.02
C THR A 67 0.72 19.83 -0.62
N GLU A 68 -0.53 19.43 -0.36
CA GLU A 68 -0.88 18.02 -0.10
C GLU A 68 -0.66 17.15 -1.34
N ARG A 69 -1.00 17.66 -2.52
CA ARG A 69 -0.75 16.92 -3.77
C ARG A 69 0.74 16.81 -4.07
N ALA A 70 1.51 17.88 -3.89
CA ALA A 70 2.96 17.85 -3.99
C ALA A 70 3.58 16.88 -2.98
N ALA A 71 3.08 16.83 -1.73
CA ALA A 71 3.53 15.87 -0.73
C ALA A 71 3.30 14.43 -1.20
N ARG A 72 2.13 14.11 -1.77
CA ARG A 72 1.88 12.77 -2.35
C ARG A 72 2.78 12.45 -3.52
N GLN A 73 3.11 13.42 -4.38
CA GLN A 73 4.08 13.20 -5.46
C GLN A 73 5.47 12.88 -4.89
N VAL A 74 5.91 13.59 -3.85
CA VAL A 74 7.18 13.32 -3.16
C VAL A 74 7.19 11.93 -2.54
N GLU A 75 6.09 11.48 -1.93
CA GLU A 75 5.99 10.13 -1.34
C GLU A 75 6.20 9.00 -2.34
N LEU A 76 5.95 9.22 -3.64
CA LEU A 76 6.26 8.23 -4.69
C LEU A 76 7.76 7.92 -4.77
N ALA A 77 8.63 8.75 -4.20
CA ALA A 77 10.07 8.45 -4.09
C ALA A 77 10.38 7.35 -3.06
N THR A 78 9.46 7.05 -2.13
CA THR A 78 9.72 6.24 -0.94
C THR A 78 10.24 4.85 -1.27
N HIS A 79 9.55 4.11 -2.16
CA HIS A 79 9.96 2.75 -2.54
C HIS A 79 11.42 2.72 -3.02
N ARG A 80 11.75 3.56 -4.02
CA ARG A 80 13.10 3.64 -4.59
C ARG A 80 14.14 4.06 -3.56
N LEU A 81 13.84 5.03 -2.70
CA LEU A 81 14.80 5.57 -1.73
C LEU A 81 15.09 4.61 -0.58
N VAL A 82 14.08 3.85 -0.14
CA VAL A 82 14.22 2.82 0.89
C VAL A 82 14.95 1.60 0.34
N PHE A 83 14.51 1.07 -0.80
CA PHE A 83 15.08 -0.13 -1.42
C PHE A 83 16.14 0.19 -2.47
N ARG A 84 16.84 1.31 -2.32
CA ARG A 84 17.75 1.88 -3.31
C ARG A 84 18.80 0.90 -3.83
N GLY A 85 19.28 -0.01 -2.99
CA GLY A 85 20.21 -1.06 -3.38
C GLY A 85 19.71 -1.97 -4.51
N LYS A 86 18.38 -2.15 -4.65
CA LYS A 86 17.77 -2.96 -5.72
C LYS A 86 17.74 -2.27 -7.09
N HIS A 87 17.95 -0.95 -7.13
CA HIS A 87 17.91 -0.15 -8.36
C HIS A 87 19.29 0.14 -8.97
N TYR A 88 20.37 -0.33 -8.34
CA TYR A 88 21.74 -0.12 -8.79
C TYR A 88 22.49 -1.44 -8.88
N ASP A 89 23.50 -1.50 -9.73
CA ASP A 89 24.31 -2.71 -9.90
C ASP A 89 25.01 -3.13 -8.61
N ASN A 90 25.08 -4.45 -8.38
CA ASN A 90 25.85 -5.07 -7.30
C ASN A 90 27.31 -4.61 -7.37
N GLY A 91 27.74 -3.80 -6.40
CA GLY A 91 29.07 -3.17 -6.35
C GLY A 91 29.04 -1.63 -6.38
N SER A 92 27.89 -1.02 -6.65
CA SER A 92 27.72 0.43 -6.57
C SER A 92 27.65 0.98 -5.14
N HIS A 93 27.61 0.08 -4.13
CA HIS A 93 27.51 0.39 -2.70
C HIS A 93 26.42 1.42 -2.39
N LYS A 94 25.23 1.25 -2.98
CA LYS A 94 24.07 2.11 -2.74
C LYS A 94 23.18 1.51 -1.66
N GLY A 95 23.09 2.19 -0.54
CA GLY A 95 22.14 1.90 0.54
C GLY A 95 20.97 2.87 0.54
N ALA A 96 20.10 2.70 1.52
CA ALA A 96 18.89 3.53 1.67
C ALA A 96 19.24 5.00 1.91
N LEU A 97 18.47 5.88 1.28
CA LEU A 97 18.45 7.34 1.49
C LEU A 97 16.99 7.79 1.64
N PRO A 98 16.28 7.31 2.68
CA PRO A 98 14.84 7.53 2.83
C PRO A 98 14.50 9.03 2.92
N LEU A 99 13.25 9.37 2.65
CA LEU A 99 12.73 10.70 2.99
C LEU A 99 12.75 10.90 4.51
N PRO A 100 12.99 12.14 5.01
CA PRO A 100 12.84 12.44 6.42
C PRO A 100 11.37 12.29 6.84
N PRO A 101 11.03 12.20 8.12
CA PRO A 101 9.63 12.16 8.57
C PRO A 101 8.82 13.33 8.02
N ALA A 102 7.53 13.12 7.76
CA ALA A 102 6.67 14.13 7.12
C ALA A 102 6.64 15.49 7.86
N SER A 103 6.76 15.48 9.18
CA SER A 103 6.86 16.69 10.03
C SER A 103 8.11 17.54 9.78
N GLN A 104 9.13 16.99 9.12
CA GLN A 104 10.40 17.65 8.81
C GLN A 104 10.53 18.03 7.33
N ARG A 105 9.44 17.92 6.57
CA ARG A 105 9.37 18.25 5.15
C ARG A 105 8.75 19.62 4.97
N THR A 106 9.36 20.42 4.10
CA THR A 106 8.81 21.70 3.68
C THR A 106 8.51 21.66 2.19
N ILE A 107 7.30 22.05 1.83
CA ILE A 107 6.89 22.25 0.44
C ILE A 107 6.46 23.69 0.29
N ARG A 108 7.06 24.40 -0.67
CA ARG A 108 6.72 25.79 -0.99
C ARG A 108 6.27 25.87 -2.43
N LEU A 109 5.10 26.42 -2.69
CA LEU A 109 4.65 26.67 -4.06
C LEU A 109 5.50 27.79 -4.70
N GLN A 110 5.76 27.65 -5.99
CA GLN A 110 6.55 28.58 -6.80
C GLN A 110 5.65 29.22 -7.86
N GLY A 111 4.80 30.14 -7.40
CA GLY A 111 3.82 30.84 -8.23
C GLY A 111 2.42 30.25 -8.15
N GLU A 112 1.52 30.81 -8.96
CA GLU A 112 0.09 30.44 -8.97
C GLU A 112 -0.19 29.23 -9.88
N PRO A 113 -1.26 28.46 -9.59
CA PRO A 113 -1.74 27.41 -10.49
C PRO A 113 -2.06 27.96 -11.88
N ARG A 114 -1.81 27.14 -12.91
CA ARG A 114 -2.11 27.50 -14.30
C ARG A 114 -2.53 26.29 -15.12
N ARG A 115 -3.53 26.47 -15.99
CA ARG A 115 -3.93 25.46 -16.98
C ARG A 115 -2.93 25.43 -18.12
N ILE A 116 -2.37 24.27 -18.42
CA ILE A 116 -1.42 24.04 -19.52
C ILE A 116 -1.72 22.71 -20.21
N ALA A 117 -1.22 22.58 -21.43
CA ALA A 117 -1.05 21.26 -22.05
C ALA A 117 0.29 20.67 -21.58
N GLU A 118 0.27 19.55 -20.87
CA GLU A 118 1.48 18.76 -20.58
C GLU A 118 1.52 17.58 -21.55
N GLY A 119 2.34 17.69 -22.60
CA GLY A 119 2.29 16.73 -23.70
C GLY A 119 0.92 16.76 -24.39
N ALA A 120 0.22 15.62 -24.38
CA ALA A 120 -1.13 15.50 -24.92
C ALA A 120 -2.25 15.80 -23.89
N HIS A 121 -1.90 16.02 -22.62
CA HIS A 121 -2.84 16.09 -21.51
C HIS A 121 -3.24 17.52 -21.16
N ASP A 122 -4.51 17.73 -20.84
CA ASP A 122 -5.03 19.00 -20.31
C ASP A 122 -4.91 18.99 -18.79
N THR A 123 -4.12 19.91 -18.23
CA THR A 123 -3.74 19.87 -16.82
C THR A 123 -3.79 21.25 -16.19
N ILE A 124 -4.00 21.32 -14.88
CA ILE A 124 -3.72 22.51 -14.07
C ILE A 124 -2.52 22.19 -13.21
N VAL A 125 -1.45 22.97 -13.33
CA VAL A 125 -0.18 22.69 -12.66
C VAL A 125 0.27 23.85 -11.79
N VAL A 126 1.03 23.53 -10.75
CA VAL A 126 1.80 24.48 -9.94
C VAL A 126 3.21 23.92 -9.69
N SER A 127 4.20 24.79 -9.81
CA SER A 127 5.59 24.46 -9.47
C SER A 127 5.76 24.47 -7.95
N TYR A 128 6.65 23.64 -7.41
CA TYR A 128 6.97 23.64 -6.00
C TYR A 128 8.43 23.30 -5.73
N ARG A 129 8.92 23.74 -4.58
CA ARG A 129 10.19 23.33 -4.00
C ARG A 129 9.94 22.46 -2.78
N PHE A 130 10.49 21.27 -2.78
CA PHE A 130 10.58 20.38 -1.63
C PHE A 130 11.95 20.54 -0.96
N GLU A 131 11.95 20.62 0.37
CA GLU A 131 13.14 20.68 1.21
C GLU A 131 12.96 19.79 2.45
N GLY A 132 14.03 19.16 2.91
CA GLY A 132 14.08 18.41 4.17
C GLY A 132 15.51 18.15 4.62
N THR A 133 15.69 17.70 5.85
CA THR A 133 17.01 17.33 6.37
C THR A 133 16.94 16.00 7.12
N LEU A 134 17.74 15.03 6.69
CA LEU A 134 17.96 13.80 7.44
C LEU A 134 18.98 14.04 8.55
N LEU A 135 18.68 13.52 9.73
CA LEU A 135 19.56 13.40 10.88
C LEU A 135 19.79 11.92 11.16
N THR A 136 21.05 11.50 11.23
CA THR A 136 21.46 10.09 11.34
C THR A 136 22.84 9.99 12.00
N ASP A 137 23.38 8.79 12.19
CA ASP A 137 24.74 8.60 12.69
C ASP A 137 25.79 9.11 11.69
N VAL A 138 27.01 9.35 12.18
CA VAL A 138 28.07 9.98 11.39
C VAL A 138 28.43 9.17 10.13
N ALA A 139 28.44 7.84 10.22
CA ALA A 139 28.98 6.93 9.21
C ALA A 139 27.96 6.58 8.12
N SER A 140 26.68 6.42 8.49
CA SER A 140 25.61 5.96 7.60
C SER A 140 25.54 6.65 6.25
N PRO A 141 25.65 8.00 6.12
CA PRO A 141 25.55 8.64 4.81
C PRO A 141 26.62 8.19 3.83
N GLY A 142 27.86 7.97 4.29
CA GLY A 142 28.96 7.48 3.43
C GLY A 142 28.81 6.00 3.06
N ILE A 143 28.16 5.21 3.92
CA ILE A 143 27.85 3.79 3.66
C ILE A 143 26.71 3.69 2.64
N SER A 144 25.64 4.47 2.82
CA SER A 144 24.49 4.51 1.91
C SER A 144 24.83 5.15 0.56
N GLU A 145 25.71 6.14 0.56
CA GLU A 145 26.17 6.83 -0.64
C GLU A 145 27.62 7.32 -0.45
N PRO A 146 28.60 6.70 -1.11
CA PRO A 146 30.02 7.09 -0.98
C PRO A 146 30.28 8.57 -1.26
N ARG A 147 29.48 9.23 -2.11
CA ARG A 147 29.60 10.68 -2.36
C ARG A 147 29.19 11.56 -1.18
N LEU A 148 28.48 11.04 -0.19
CA LEU A 148 28.07 11.74 1.04
C LEU A 148 28.99 11.44 2.23
N ALA A 149 30.11 10.74 2.01
CA ALA A 149 31.07 10.39 3.06
C ALA A 149 31.77 11.62 3.68
N ALA A 150 31.89 12.72 2.94
CA ALA A 150 32.50 13.97 3.39
C ALA A 150 31.52 15.14 3.32
N GLU A 151 31.68 16.11 4.21
CA GLU A 151 30.93 17.37 4.17
C GLU A 151 31.09 18.09 2.82
N GLY A 152 29.99 18.67 2.33
CA GLY A 152 29.91 19.25 0.98
C GLY A 152 29.72 18.23 -0.14
N GLY A 153 29.87 16.92 0.15
CA GLY A 153 29.54 15.85 -0.77
C GLY A 153 28.07 15.86 -1.17
N ALA A 154 27.76 15.46 -2.41
CA ALA A 154 26.40 15.50 -2.92
C ALA A 154 26.08 14.34 -3.88
N TRP A 155 24.81 13.97 -3.92
CA TRP A 155 24.24 12.97 -4.81
C TRP A 155 22.92 13.49 -5.40
N ASP A 156 22.72 13.21 -6.69
CA ASP A 156 21.51 13.58 -7.41
C ASP A 156 20.77 12.28 -7.78
N GLU A 157 19.58 12.07 -7.21
CA GLU A 157 18.71 10.93 -7.53
C GLU A 157 17.63 11.39 -8.51
N SER A 158 17.52 10.70 -9.65
CA SER A 158 16.60 11.09 -10.73
C SER A 158 15.25 10.40 -10.60
N PHE A 159 14.18 11.18 -10.73
CA PHE A 159 12.81 10.69 -10.72
C PHE A 159 12.04 11.19 -11.94
N MET A 160 11.19 10.32 -12.48
CA MET A 160 10.07 10.70 -13.33
C MET A 160 8.83 10.48 -12.49
N PHE A 161 8.07 11.54 -12.19
CA PHE A 161 6.81 11.44 -11.45
C PHE A 161 5.62 11.70 -12.38
N PRO A 162 4.42 11.19 -12.05
CA PRO A 162 3.19 11.66 -12.67
C PRO A 162 2.92 13.12 -12.26
N ILE A 163 2.46 13.95 -13.19
CA ILE A 163 2.01 15.31 -12.90
C ILE A 163 0.88 15.29 -11.87
N ASP A 164 -0.10 14.40 -12.05
CA ASP A 164 -1.16 14.17 -11.07
C ASP A 164 -0.92 12.84 -10.33
N PRO A 165 -0.42 12.88 -9.08
CA PRO A 165 -0.18 11.67 -8.29
C PRO A 165 -1.48 11.03 -7.74
N ALA A 166 -2.63 11.71 -7.84
CA ALA A 166 -3.90 11.11 -7.45
C ALA A 166 -4.38 10.12 -8.51
N LEU A 167 -5.08 9.07 -8.09
CA LEU A 167 -5.69 8.08 -8.98
C LEU A 167 -4.68 7.37 -9.90
N LEU A 168 -3.41 7.34 -9.51
CA LEU A 168 -2.33 6.79 -10.32
C LEU A 168 -2.62 5.33 -10.70
N PHE A 169 -2.99 4.49 -9.72
CA PHE A 169 -3.32 3.09 -10.00
C PHE A 169 -4.56 2.94 -10.89
N GLN A 170 -5.56 3.79 -10.72
CA GLN A 170 -6.76 3.75 -11.56
C GLN A 170 -6.45 4.08 -13.02
N ARG A 171 -5.44 4.93 -13.28
CA ARG A 171 -5.01 5.34 -14.61
C ARG A 171 -3.99 4.39 -15.23
N THR A 172 -3.00 3.95 -14.47
CA THR A 172 -1.88 3.14 -14.99
C THR A 172 -2.07 1.65 -14.79
N ARG A 173 -3.05 1.21 -13.99
CA ARG A 173 -3.15 -0.14 -13.46
C ARG A 173 -1.79 -0.56 -12.87
N TYR A 174 -1.39 -1.81 -13.08
CA TYR A 174 -0.16 -2.38 -12.54
C TYR A 174 1.12 -1.83 -13.17
N ALA A 175 1.07 -1.03 -14.25
CA ALA A 175 2.27 -0.62 -15.00
C ALA A 175 3.35 0.04 -14.15
N CYS A 176 2.96 0.77 -13.11
CA CYS A 176 3.86 1.46 -12.19
C CYS A 176 3.98 0.80 -10.81
N MET A 177 3.34 -0.35 -10.60
CA MET A 177 3.30 -1.03 -9.31
C MET A 177 4.33 -2.16 -9.30
N ASN A 178 5.38 -2.00 -8.50
CA ASN A 178 6.35 -3.03 -8.20
C ASN A 178 5.85 -3.91 -7.05
N GLU A 179 5.38 -5.09 -7.40
CA GLU A 179 4.90 -6.14 -6.51
C GLU A 179 6.01 -7.11 -6.09
N ALA A 180 7.26 -6.89 -6.52
CA ALA A 180 8.37 -7.79 -6.22
C ALA A 180 8.53 -7.96 -4.71
N ASP A 181 8.76 -9.21 -4.29
CA ASP A 181 8.99 -9.59 -2.90
C ASP A 181 7.77 -9.30 -1.96
N LEU A 182 6.59 -9.00 -2.53
CA LEU A 182 5.32 -8.89 -1.81
C LEU A 182 4.39 -10.03 -2.23
N PRO A 183 3.52 -10.52 -1.33
CA PRO A 183 2.50 -11.50 -1.70
C PRO A 183 1.61 -10.95 -2.84
N PRO A 184 1.24 -11.77 -3.84
CA PRO A 184 0.31 -11.34 -4.88
C PRO A 184 -0.99 -10.77 -4.32
N GLY A 185 -1.54 -9.74 -4.97
CA GLY A 185 -2.72 -9.02 -4.48
C GLY A 185 -2.46 -8.10 -3.29
N SER A 186 -1.21 -7.71 -3.03
CA SER A 186 -0.85 -6.69 -2.02
C SER A 186 -1.05 -5.26 -2.51
N VAL A 187 -1.11 -5.04 -3.82
CA VAL A 187 -1.32 -3.69 -4.38
C VAL A 187 -2.67 -3.16 -3.94
N ASP A 188 -2.63 -1.97 -3.36
CA ASP A 188 -3.83 -1.22 -3.03
C ASP A 188 -3.77 0.15 -3.72
N GLY A 189 -4.78 0.44 -4.54
CA GLY A 189 -4.84 1.70 -5.30
C GLY A 189 -4.87 2.96 -4.45
N GLU A 190 -5.03 2.84 -3.13
CA GLU A 190 -4.98 3.95 -2.20
C GLU A 190 -3.65 4.11 -1.46
N GLU A 191 -2.70 3.19 -1.62
CA GLU A 191 -1.38 3.22 -0.96
C GLU A 191 -0.26 2.95 -1.98
N VAL A 192 -0.31 3.68 -3.10
CA VAL A 192 0.59 3.47 -4.26
C VAL A 192 2.03 3.87 -4.01
N ASP A 193 2.32 4.70 -3.00
CA ASP A 193 3.66 5.22 -2.67
C ASP A 193 4.68 4.12 -2.38
N ARG A 194 4.22 2.97 -1.86
CA ARG A 194 5.08 1.80 -1.60
C ARG A 194 5.32 0.88 -2.78
N PHE A 195 4.55 1.05 -3.84
CA PHE A 195 4.66 0.22 -5.03
C PHE A 195 5.23 1.00 -6.20
N TYR A 196 5.17 2.34 -6.15
CA TYR A 196 5.59 3.16 -7.27
C TYR A 196 7.05 2.90 -7.65
N ASP A 197 7.23 2.41 -8.87
CA ASP A 197 8.55 2.20 -9.46
C ASP A 197 8.52 2.58 -10.94
N GLN A 198 9.13 3.73 -11.22
CA GLN A 198 9.28 4.27 -12.56
C GLN A 198 10.06 3.35 -13.50
N ASP A 199 10.84 2.40 -12.99
CA ASP A 199 11.69 1.52 -13.79
C ASP A 199 11.02 0.18 -14.12
N CYS A 200 9.76 -0.04 -13.67
CA CYS A 200 8.97 -1.20 -14.08
C CYS A 200 8.73 -1.24 -15.59
N LYS A 201 8.86 -2.45 -16.14
CA LYS A 201 8.78 -2.75 -17.58
C LYS A 201 7.63 -3.70 -17.84
N ASP A 202 7.17 -3.76 -19.08
CA ASP A 202 6.30 -4.87 -19.50
C ASP A 202 7.10 -6.17 -19.54
N GLU A 203 7.09 -6.90 -18.43
CA GLU A 203 7.72 -8.21 -18.35
C GLU A 203 6.95 -9.23 -19.20
N ALA A 204 7.68 -10.15 -19.85
CA ALA A 204 7.08 -11.16 -20.73
C ALA A 204 6.16 -12.15 -19.99
N THR A 205 6.38 -12.33 -18.69
CA THR A 205 5.67 -13.27 -17.82
C THR A 205 5.45 -12.63 -16.47
N LEU A 206 4.37 -13.03 -15.78
CA LEU A 206 4.20 -12.68 -14.36
C LEU A 206 5.17 -13.50 -13.52
N SER A 207 5.79 -12.86 -12.53
CA SER A 207 6.66 -13.52 -11.56
C SER A 207 6.45 -12.92 -10.18
N ARG A 208 6.55 -13.76 -9.16
CA ARG A 208 6.55 -13.32 -7.75
C ARG A 208 7.92 -12.77 -7.32
N PHE A 209 8.96 -13.02 -8.11
CA PHE A 209 10.35 -12.79 -7.73
C PHE A 209 11.10 -12.03 -8.82
N GLY A 210 11.84 -11.00 -8.41
CA GLY A 210 12.80 -10.27 -9.25
C GLY A 210 12.20 -9.53 -10.46
N GLN A 211 10.88 -9.40 -10.54
CA GLN A 211 10.14 -8.67 -11.57
C GLN A 211 9.04 -7.85 -10.89
N CYS A 212 8.63 -6.75 -11.51
CA CYS A 212 7.63 -5.87 -10.92
C CYS A 212 6.25 -6.51 -10.84
N HIS A 213 5.84 -7.30 -11.83
CA HIS A 213 4.43 -7.68 -11.94
C HIS A 213 4.18 -9.14 -11.56
N ALA A 214 3.37 -9.33 -10.52
CA ALA A 214 2.96 -10.64 -10.01
C ALA A 214 1.48 -10.92 -10.27
N THR A 215 0.64 -9.87 -10.36
CA THR A 215 -0.82 -10.00 -10.45
C THR A 215 -1.35 -9.83 -11.88
N GLU A 216 -0.89 -8.82 -12.62
CA GLU A 216 -1.40 -8.48 -13.96
C GLU A 216 -0.29 -7.96 -14.87
N ARG A 217 -0.29 -8.35 -16.15
CA ARG A 217 0.67 -7.83 -17.12
C ARG A 217 0.16 -6.49 -17.67
N PRO A 218 0.91 -5.39 -17.52
CA PRO A 218 0.43 -4.08 -17.94
C PRO A 218 0.47 -3.86 -19.46
N GLY A 219 1.23 -4.65 -20.21
CA GLY A 219 1.41 -4.49 -21.66
C GLY A 219 2.20 -3.23 -22.07
N ARG A 220 2.72 -2.47 -21.10
CA ARG A 220 3.56 -1.27 -21.27
C ARG A 220 4.39 -1.02 -20.01
N SER A 221 5.48 -0.25 -20.15
CA SER A 221 6.31 0.18 -19.01
C SER A 221 5.63 1.27 -18.17
N CYS A 222 6.07 1.47 -16.93
CA CYS A 222 5.57 2.56 -16.08
C CYS A 222 5.75 3.92 -16.75
N ARG A 223 6.96 4.21 -17.27
CA ARG A 223 7.26 5.49 -17.94
C ARG A 223 6.30 5.77 -19.09
N GLN A 224 6.03 4.74 -19.89
CA GLN A 224 5.07 4.86 -20.99
C GLN A 224 3.65 5.09 -20.47
N ALA A 225 3.21 4.35 -19.46
CA ALA A 225 1.88 4.54 -18.86
C ALA A 225 1.69 5.95 -18.28
N ILE A 226 2.71 6.52 -17.63
CA ILE A 226 2.64 7.90 -17.12
C ILE A 226 2.49 8.90 -18.26
N VAL A 227 3.30 8.76 -19.32
CA VAL A 227 3.25 9.65 -20.48
C VAL A 227 1.93 9.54 -21.24
N ASP A 228 1.34 8.35 -21.30
CA ASP A 228 0.12 8.09 -22.07
C ASP A 228 -1.17 8.44 -21.31
N GLU A 229 -1.16 8.39 -19.96
CA GLU A 229 -2.40 8.45 -19.15
C GLU A 229 -2.46 9.62 -18.16
N VAL A 230 -1.34 10.28 -17.84
CA VAL A 230 -1.28 11.24 -16.72
C VAL A 230 -0.49 12.50 -17.03
N GLY A 231 0.58 12.38 -17.82
CA GLY A 231 1.61 13.40 -17.97
C GLY A 231 2.77 13.20 -16.99
N ALA A 232 4.00 13.43 -17.47
CA ALA A 232 5.23 13.16 -16.73
C ALA A 232 5.95 14.46 -16.32
N VAL A 233 6.64 14.41 -15.17
CA VAL A 233 7.63 15.41 -14.77
C VAL A 233 8.94 14.72 -14.40
N ASP A 234 10.00 15.03 -15.13
CA ASP A 234 11.36 14.65 -14.75
C ASP A 234 11.90 15.64 -13.72
N THR A 235 12.45 15.12 -12.63
CA THR A 235 13.03 15.92 -11.54
C THR A 235 14.24 15.21 -10.94
N VAL A 236 15.01 15.97 -10.17
CA VAL A 236 16.20 15.50 -9.47
C VAL A 236 16.07 15.86 -8.00
N MET A 237 16.12 14.85 -7.15
CA MET A 237 16.23 15.01 -5.71
C MET A 237 17.72 15.02 -5.33
N ARG A 238 18.20 16.19 -4.90
CA ARG A 238 19.58 16.39 -4.51
C ARG A 238 19.76 16.18 -3.01
N PHE A 239 20.66 15.28 -2.65
CA PHE A 239 21.15 15.03 -1.30
C PHE A 239 22.51 15.72 -1.13
N THR A 240 22.70 16.48 -0.06
CA THR A 240 23.98 17.17 0.23
C THR A 240 24.37 16.94 1.69
N ARG A 241 25.58 16.41 1.92
CA ARG A 241 26.14 16.25 3.26
C ARG A 241 26.48 17.63 3.82
N ARG A 242 25.71 18.08 4.82
CA ARG A 242 25.93 19.33 5.53
C ARG A 242 26.97 19.11 6.65
N GLY A 243 27.73 20.16 6.96
CA GLY A 243 28.59 20.16 8.14
C GLY A 243 27.79 20.18 9.44
N TRP A 244 28.27 19.48 10.46
CA TRP A 244 27.51 19.32 11.71
C TRP A 244 27.07 20.67 12.30
N ASP A 245 25.78 20.78 12.59
CA ASP A 245 25.17 21.95 13.21
C ASP A 245 24.18 21.47 14.30
N PRO A 246 24.51 21.67 15.58
CA PRO A 246 23.69 21.16 16.68
C PRO A 246 22.31 21.85 16.76
N VAL A 247 22.18 23.09 16.27
CA VAL A 247 20.90 23.81 16.24
C VAL A 247 19.99 23.24 15.15
N VAL A 248 20.57 22.88 14.01
CA VAL A 248 19.83 22.18 12.94
C VAL A 248 19.45 20.78 13.40
N ALA A 249 20.38 20.02 13.99
CA ALA A 249 20.12 18.69 14.51
C ALA A 249 18.97 18.70 15.53
N GLU A 250 19.01 19.58 16.52
CA GLU A 250 17.92 19.74 17.50
C GLU A 250 16.57 20.00 16.83
N ARG A 251 16.53 20.91 15.85
CA ARG A 251 15.28 21.28 15.16
C ARG A 251 14.69 20.13 14.34
N VAL A 252 15.54 19.37 13.66
CA VAL A 252 15.08 18.30 12.76
C VAL A 252 14.94 16.95 13.47
N ARG A 253 15.33 16.88 14.74
CA ARG A 253 15.26 15.67 15.54
C ARG A 253 13.80 15.27 15.73
N VAL A 254 13.52 14.05 15.32
CA VAL A 254 12.24 13.37 15.58
C VAL A 254 12.61 12.06 16.23
N SER A 255 12.43 11.96 17.54
CA SER A 255 12.77 10.74 18.28
C SER A 255 11.67 10.35 19.21
N GLU A 256 11.35 9.07 19.15
CA GLU A 256 10.78 8.33 20.26
C GLU A 256 11.71 7.14 20.62
N ILE A 257 12.97 7.19 20.15
CA ILE A 257 14.03 6.25 20.51
C ILE A 257 14.42 6.50 21.96
N SER A 258 14.30 5.47 22.79
CA SER A 258 14.69 5.52 24.19
C SER A 258 16.14 5.07 24.35
N SER A 259 17.04 5.99 24.71
CA SER A 259 18.41 5.64 25.08
C SER A 259 18.51 4.94 26.44
N ASP A 260 17.42 4.94 27.22
CA ASP A 260 17.32 4.27 28.51
C ASP A 260 16.92 2.79 28.35
N THR A 261 16.41 2.43 27.18
CA THR A 261 16.13 1.06 26.77
C THR A 261 17.44 0.34 26.45
N LYS A 262 17.55 -0.93 26.85
CA LYS A 262 18.68 -1.80 26.48
C LYS A 262 18.19 -2.86 25.51
N GLY A 263 18.55 -2.73 24.25
CA GLY A 263 18.15 -3.64 23.17
C GLY A 263 17.02 -3.10 22.31
N ALA A 264 16.33 -4.01 21.61
CA ALA A 264 15.16 -3.66 20.80
C ALA A 264 13.92 -3.39 21.66
N ASP A 265 13.00 -2.58 21.17
CA ASP A 265 11.73 -2.28 21.83
C ASP A 265 10.71 -1.94 20.76
N LEU A 266 9.64 -2.74 20.67
CA LEU A 266 8.68 -2.62 19.59
C LEU A 266 7.54 -1.71 19.98
N ARG A 267 7.08 -0.93 19.01
CA ARG A 267 5.92 -0.08 19.19
C ARG A 267 4.98 -0.16 18.01
N VAL A 268 3.71 -0.38 18.31
CA VAL A 268 2.66 -0.24 17.30
C VAL A 268 2.28 1.22 17.20
N VAL A 269 2.42 1.77 16.00
CA VAL A 269 1.89 3.08 15.65
C VAL A 269 0.73 2.94 14.70
N LYS A 270 -0.26 3.80 14.90
CA LYS A 270 -1.35 3.97 13.94
C LYS A 270 -0.77 4.41 12.60
N SER A 271 -0.99 3.60 11.58
CA SER A 271 -0.92 4.10 10.20
C SER A 271 -2.33 4.40 9.69
N GLU A 272 -2.45 4.82 8.43
CA GLU A 272 -3.63 5.38 7.77
C GLU A 272 -5.01 4.79 8.15
N ARG A 273 -6.08 5.56 7.90
CA ARG A 273 -7.44 5.24 8.35
C ARG A 273 -7.90 3.86 7.85
N ALA A 274 -8.24 2.98 8.79
CA ALA A 274 -8.96 1.74 8.54
C ALA A 274 -10.23 2.00 7.71
N ARG A 275 -10.54 1.06 6.81
CA ARG A 275 -11.68 1.13 5.89
C ARG A 275 -12.37 -0.22 5.81
N VAL A 276 -13.69 -0.19 5.60
CA VAL A 276 -14.44 -1.42 5.33
C VAL A 276 -14.47 -1.68 3.84
N ILE A 277 -13.92 -2.82 3.43
CA ILE A 277 -13.96 -3.31 2.05
C ILE A 277 -14.79 -4.59 1.99
N TYR A 278 -15.19 -4.94 0.77
CA TYR A 278 -15.75 -6.24 0.48
C TYR A 278 -14.79 -7.00 -0.43
N ARG A 279 -14.51 -8.26 -0.09
CA ARG A 279 -13.64 -9.12 -0.89
C ARG A 279 -14.27 -10.48 -1.06
N TYR A 280 -14.27 -11.00 -2.28
CA TYR A 280 -14.68 -12.38 -2.52
C TYR A 280 -13.53 -13.32 -2.16
N VAL A 281 -13.79 -14.30 -1.29
CA VAL A 281 -12.83 -15.31 -0.86
C VAL A 281 -13.22 -16.66 -1.44
N ALA A 282 -12.43 -17.17 -2.37
CA ALA A 282 -12.64 -18.48 -2.96
C ALA A 282 -12.38 -19.61 -1.93
N PRO A 283 -13.00 -20.79 -2.08
CA PRO A 283 -12.79 -21.91 -1.16
C PRO A 283 -11.34 -22.38 -0.99
N ASN A 284 -10.51 -22.19 -2.02
CA ASN A 284 -9.09 -22.54 -2.05
C ASN A 284 -8.17 -21.32 -1.90
N ALA A 285 -8.69 -20.18 -1.45
CA ALA A 285 -7.89 -18.97 -1.23
C ALA A 285 -6.95 -19.15 -0.03
N CYS A 286 -5.75 -18.59 -0.12
CA CYS A 286 -4.71 -18.67 0.91
C CYS A 286 -5.20 -18.13 2.26
N GLU A 287 -6.06 -17.12 2.22
CA GLU A 287 -6.71 -16.49 3.36
C GLU A 287 -7.49 -17.49 4.24
N VAL A 288 -8.05 -18.53 3.63
CA VAL A 288 -8.77 -19.60 4.33
C VAL A 288 -7.79 -20.54 5.04
N GLU A 289 -6.74 -20.99 4.33
CA GLU A 289 -5.69 -21.86 4.88
C GLU A 289 -4.96 -21.19 6.06
N GLU A 290 -4.70 -19.89 5.92
CA GLU A 290 -4.02 -19.08 6.92
C GLU A 290 -4.94 -18.59 8.05
N LYS A 291 -6.24 -18.87 7.95
CA LYS A 291 -7.28 -18.53 8.94
C LYS A 291 -7.37 -17.02 9.22
N CYS A 292 -7.23 -16.21 8.19
CA CYS A 292 -7.38 -14.76 8.30
C CYS A 292 -8.74 -14.22 7.83
N VAL A 293 -9.68 -15.14 7.58
CA VAL A 293 -11.12 -14.89 7.38
C VAL A 293 -11.92 -15.95 8.12
N THR A 294 -13.18 -15.66 8.46
CA THR A 294 -14.04 -16.61 9.17
C THR A 294 -14.83 -17.53 8.22
N GLY A 295 -14.77 -17.29 6.91
CA GLY A 295 -15.43 -18.12 5.91
C GLY A 295 -15.07 -17.76 4.46
N THR A 296 -15.73 -18.41 3.52
CA THR A 296 -15.61 -18.19 2.07
C THR A 296 -16.73 -17.27 1.55
N GLY A 297 -16.72 -16.96 0.25
CA GLY A 297 -17.70 -16.07 -0.39
C GLY A 297 -17.37 -14.60 -0.19
N TRP A 298 -18.35 -13.71 -0.37
CA TRP A 298 -18.16 -12.29 -0.07
C TRP A 298 -17.99 -12.06 1.42
N ARG A 299 -16.87 -11.45 1.80
CA ARG A 299 -16.53 -11.08 3.18
C ARG A 299 -16.50 -9.57 3.33
N ARG A 300 -16.94 -9.07 4.50
CA ARG A 300 -16.76 -7.68 4.93
C ARG A 300 -15.52 -7.62 5.80
N LEU A 301 -14.54 -6.83 5.40
CA LEU A 301 -13.22 -6.79 6.03
C LEU A 301 -12.90 -5.36 6.48
N VAL A 302 -12.52 -5.19 7.74
CA VAL A 302 -11.87 -3.95 8.20
C VAL A 302 -10.41 -4.04 7.80
N GLN A 303 -10.06 -3.37 6.71
CA GLN A 303 -8.71 -3.31 6.14
C GLN A 303 -7.97 -2.08 6.66
N PHE A 304 -6.70 -2.21 7.01
CA PHE A 304 -5.89 -1.15 7.61
C PHE A 304 -4.40 -1.40 7.44
N SER A 305 -3.59 -0.37 7.51
CA SER A 305 -2.13 -0.53 7.56
C SER A 305 -1.65 -0.64 9.01
N THR A 306 -0.49 -1.24 9.26
CA THR A 306 0.19 -1.23 10.56
C THR A 306 1.66 -0.95 10.39
N ALA A 307 2.24 -0.13 11.25
CA ALA A 307 3.69 -0.02 11.38
C ALA A 307 4.11 -0.48 12.78
N VAL A 308 5.09 -1.38 12.83
CA VAL A 308 5.74 -1.84 14.05
C VAL A 308 7.15 -1.27 14.05
N GLU A 309 7.33 -0.21 14.82
CA GLU A 309 8.59 0.52 14.96
C GLU A 309 9.52 -0.17 15.95
N ASN A 310 10.83 -0.09 15.72
CA ASN A 310 11.82 -0.34 16.75
C ASN A 310 12.30 0.99 17.36
N VAL A 311 11.84 1.25 18.59
CA VAL A 311 12.17 2.43 19.38
C VAL A 311 13.24 2.17 20.45
N GLY A 312 13.84 0.97 20.43
CA GLY A 312 14.98 0.61 21.27
C GLY A 312 16.30 1.21 20.79
N ASP A 313 17.39 0.90 21.50
CA ASP A 313 18.75 1.39 21.18
C ASP A 313 19.59 0.37 20.39
N LYS A 314 19.03 -0.81 20.09
CA LYS A 314 19.61 -1.83 19.20
C LYS A 314 18.59 -2.33 18.19
N ALA A 315 19.07 -2.80 17.05
CA ALA A 315 18.24 -3.49 16.07
C ALA A 315 17.56 -4.72 16.66
N LEU A 316 16.32 -4.96 16.24
CA LEU A 316 15.68 -6.28 16.37
C LEU A 316 16.26 -7.18 15.28
N ALA A 317 17.27 -7.99 15.62
CA ALA A 317 17.81 -8.98 14.71
C ALA A 317 17.04 -10.31 14.86
N ILE A 318 16.35 -10.74 13.79
CA ILE A 318 15.64 -12.03 13.75
C ILE A 318 16.51 -13.07 13.04
N GLY A 319 17.22 -12.65 12.00
CA GLY A 319 18.21 -13.46 11.29
C GLY A 319 17.68 -14.09 10.01
N ALA A 320 18.52 -14.95 9.42
CA ALA A 320 18.28 -15.48 8.09
C ALA A 320 17.05 -16.39 7.99
N VAL A 321 16.32 -16.27 6.89
CA VAL A 321 15.16 -17.11 6.52
C VAL A 321 15.37 -17.57 5.07
N ASP A 322 15.05 -18.83 4.77
CA ASP A 322 14.99 -19.30 3.38
C ASP A 322 13.67 -18.83 2.77
N TYR A 323 13.54 -17.51 2.59
CA TYR A 323 12.24 -16.87 2.41
C TYR A 323 11.44 -17.48 1.27
N TYR A 324 12.11 -17.80 0.15
CA TYR A 324 11.51 -18.40 -1.05
C TYR A 324 11.49 -19.93 -1.08
N GLY A 325 11.89 -20.60 0.01
CA GLY A 325 11.89 -22.06 0.07
C GLY A 325 12.81 -22.71 -0.95
N SER A 326 13.99 -22.14 -1.16
CA SER A 326 15.03 -22.67 -2.06
C SER A 326 15.60 -24.03 -1.60
N GLY A 327 15.29 -24.44 -0.36
CA GLY A 327 15.82 -25.62 0.30
C GLY A 327 17.05 -25.32 1.16
N ALA A 328 17.41 -24.06 1.34
CA ALA A 328 18.49 -23.64 2.21
C ALA A 328 18.10 -23.84 3.68
N GLN A 329 18.94 -24.51 4.46
CA GLN A 329 18.72 -24.59 5.90
C GLN A 329 19.18 -23.30 6.58
N THR A 330 18.22 -22.58 7.16
CA THR A 330 18.46 -21.41 8.01
C THR A 330 18.15 -21.74 9.46
N SER A 331 18.76 -20.98 10.38
CA SER A 331 18.49 -21.12 11.81
C SER A 331 16.99 -21.00 12.11
N ASN A 332 16.32 -20.00 11.54
CA ASN A 332 14.91 -19.76 11.79
C ASN A 332 14.00 -20.91 11.32
N ALA A 333 14.29 -21.51 10.16
CA ALA A 333 13.58 -22.70 9.70
C ALA A 333 13.81 -23.90 10.63
N THR A 334 15.03 -24.10 11.15
CA THR A 334 15.33 -25.21 12.06
C THR A 334 14.76 -25.05 13.48
N HIS A 335 14.46 -23.80 13.87
CA HIS A 335 13.88 -23.45 15.18
C HIS A 335 12.35 -23.37 15.16
N ASN A 336 11.73 -23.65 14.01
CA ASN A 336 10.28 -23.74 13.81
C ASN A 336 9.48 -22.46 14.14
N VAL A 337 10.13 -21.28 14.15
CA VAL A 337 9.47 -19.99 14.39
C VAL A 337 8.80 -19.43 13.12
N VAL A 338 9.30 -19.84 11.96
CA VAL A 338 8.69 -19.59 10.64
C VAL A 338 7.98 -20.85 10.13
N GLU A 339 6.97 -20.68 9.29
CA GLU A 339 6.23 -21.76 8.64
C GLU A 339 6.08 -21.47 7.15
N TYR A 340 6.33 -22.48 6.31
CA TYR A 340 6.17 -22.36 4.87
C TYR A 340 4.69 -22.36 4.51
N SER A 341 4.20 -21.27 3.90
CA SER A 341 2.88 -21.20 3.29
C SER A 341 2.98 -21.77 1.88
N SER A 342 2.43 -22.97 1.66
CA SER A 342 2.41 -23.60 0.33
C SER A 342 1.63 -22.76 -0.68
N CYS A 343 0.60 -22.09 -0.18
CA CYS A 343 -0.27 -21.17 -0.89
C CYS A 343 0.47 -19.90 -1.36
N ARG A 344 1.31 -19.31 -0.49
CA ARG A 344 2.11 -18.11 -0.84
C ARG A 344 3.47 -18.44 -1.46
N ALA A 345 3.91 -19.70 -1.36
CA ALA A 345 5.22 -20.18 -1.79
C ALA A 345 6.39 -19.43 -1.11
N GLN A 346 6.25 -19.19 0.20
CA GLN A 346 7.24 -18.48 1.01
C GLN A 346 7.11 -18.87 2.49
N TYR A 347 8.11 -18.55 3.30
CA TYR A 347 8.06 -18.68 4.76
C TYR A 347 7.48 -17.43 5.42
N ASP A 348 6.51 -17.63 6.31
CA ASP A 348 5.93 -16.56 7.13
C ASP A 348 6.33 -16.73 8.62
N PHE A 349 6.62 -15.63 9.31
CA PHE A 349 6.83 -15.60 10.76
C PHE A 349 5.49 -15.75 11.49
N ARG A 350 5.38 -16.76 12.36
CA ARG A 350 4.14 -17.06 13.10
C ARG A 350 3.97 -16.14 14.31
N HIS A 351 2.72 -15.84 14.67
CA HIS A 351 2.39 -15.05 15.87
C HIS A 351 3.04 -13.65 15.91
N TYR A 352 3.22 -13.03 14.74
CA TYR A 352 3.82 -11.70 14.63
C TYR A 352 2.94 -10.62 15.27
N GLY A 353 1.63 -10.71 15.06
CA GLY A 353 0.67 -9.77 15.62
C GLY A 353 -0.69 -10.39 15.89
N ALA A 354 -1.54 -9.64 16.58
CA ALA A 354 -2.94 -9.97 16.81
C ALA A 354 -3.81 -8.73 16.57
N TYR A 355 -4.89 -8.92 15.82
CA TYR A 355 -5.84 -7.88 15.47
C TYR A 355 -7.20 -8.22 16.06
N THR A 356 -7.89 -7.24 16.62
CA THR A 356 -9.22 -7.41 17.20
C THR A 356 -10.13 -6.27 16.78
N VAL A 357 -11.32 -6.60 16.27
CA VAL A 357 -12.41 -5.64 16.04
C VAL A 357 -13.63 -6.13 16.81
N ALA A 358 -14.08 -5.36 17.80
CA ALA A 358 -15.03 -5.85 18.80
C ALA A 358 -14.52 -7.11 19.56
N PRO A 359 -15.14 -7.51 20.68
CA PRO A 359 -14.61 -8.61 21.50
C PRO A 359 -14.50 -9.97 20.79
N ASP A 360 -15.32 -10.20 19.75
CA ASP A 360 -15.49 -11.52 19.15
C ASP A 360 -14.86 -11.67 17.75
N ALA A 361 -14.48 -10.58 17.07
CA ALA A 361 -13.79 -10.67 15.77
C ALA A 361 -12.28 -10.50 15.96
N LYS A 362 -11.55 -11.60 15.87
CA LYS A 362 -10.10 -11.66 16.11
C LYS A 362 -9.38 -12.33 14.96
N THR A 363 -8.17 -11.88 14.69
CA THR A 363 -7.29 -12.46 13.69
C THR A 363 -5.87 -12.50 14.24
N SER A 364 -5.22 -13.66 14.18
CA SER A 364 -3.78 -13.74 14.41
C SER A 364 -3.07 -13.44 13.10
N LYS A 365 -2.11 -12.50 13.13
CA LYS A 365 -1.32 -12.12 11.97
C LYS A 365 -0.01 -12.92 11.94
N ARG A 366 0.23 -13.53 10.79
CA ARG A 366 1.56 -13.98 10.36
C ARG A 366 2.22 -12.85 9.58
N ALA A 367 3.50 -12.59 9.80
CA ALA A 367 4.25 -11.67 8.96
C ALA A 367 4.82 -12.45 7.77
N SER A 368 4.55 -11.97 6.56
CA SER A 368 5.20 -12.51 5.37
C SER A 368 6.70 -12.28 5.43
N CYS A 369 7.12 -11.06 5.75
CA CYS A 369 8.51 -10.70 5.93
C CYS A 369 8.57 -9.57 6.96
N ILE A 370 9.57 -9.59 7.84
CA ILE A 370 9.82 -8.54 8.82
C ILE A 370 11.09 -7.81 8.40
N GLN A 371 10.93 -6.58 7.92
CA GLN A 371 12.02 -5.80 7.32
C GLN A 371 11.91 -4.31 7.69
N SER A 372 13.01 -3.58 7.54
CA SER A 372 13.07 -2.14 7.77
C SER A 372 12.52 -1.38 6.55
N THR A 373 11.20 -1.26 6.49
CA THR A 373 10.49 -0.64 5.36
C THR A 373 10.29 0.87 5.49
N ALA A 374 10.23 1.41 6.70
CA ALA A 374 9.98 2.84 6.92
C ALA A 374 10.97 3.38 7.94
N ARG A 375 11.65 4.49 7.66
CA ARG A 375 12.47 5.17 8.67
C ARG A 375 11.65 6.26 9.35
N THR A 376 11.12 5.96 10.54
CA THR A 376 10.18 6.85 11.23
C THR A 376 10.88 7.83 12.16
N ALA A 377 12.07 7.49 12.66
CA ALA A 377 12.90 8.40 13.44
C ALA A 377 13.83 9.25 12.55
N ASN A 378 14.08 10.48 12.99
CA ASN A 378 15.13 11.34 12.46
C ASN A 378 16.08 11.68 13.60
N HIS A 379 17.03 10.80 13.87
CA HIS A 379 17.86 10.82 15.07
C HIS A 379 19.25 10.26 14.78
N GLU A 380 20.26 10.70 15.54
CA GLU A 380 21.66 10.28 15.46
C GLU A 380 21.87 8.79 15.77
N LEU A 381 20.88 8.15 16.40
CA LEU A 381 20.86 6.71 16.70
C LEU A 381 20.14 5.87 15.64
N SER A 382 19.45 6.51 14.69
CA SER A 382 18.78 5.80 13.61
C SER A 382 19.66 5.82 12.36
N PRO A 383 20.30 4.71 11.99
CA PRO A 383 21.17 4.68 10.82
C PRO A 383 20.37 4.76 9.52
N LEU A 384 20.99 5.28 8.45
CA LEU A 384 20.44 5.18 7.09
C LEU A 384 20.70 3.81 6.49
N HIS A 385 21.89 3.26 6.76
CA HIS A 385 22.22 1.90 6.37
C HIS A 385 21.55 0.93 7.34
N ASN A 386 20.81 -0.03 6.81
CA ASN A 386 20.24 -1.13 7.56
C ASN A 386 20.43 -2.44 6.77
N PRO A 387 20.74 -3.57 7.44
CA PRO A 387 20.91 -4.86 6.76
C PRO A 387 19.56 -5.55 6.46
N TYR A 388 18.45 -5.08 7.04
CA TYR A 388 17.13 -5.70 6.97
C TYR A 388 16.25 -5.10 5.87
N GLY A 389 16.83 -4.77 4.72
CA GLY A 389 16.12 -4.23 3.55
C GLY A 389 15.62 -5.30 2.56
N ALA A 390 15.77 -6.57 2.91
CA ALA A 390 15.35 -7.74 2.14
C ALA A 390 14.82 -8.83 3.08
N CYS A 391 14.13 -9.82 2.53
CA CYS A 391 13.44 -10.83 3.32
C CYS A 391 14.28 -12.06 3.71
N ASP A 392 15.47 -12.21 3.13
CA ASP A 392 16.39 -13.31 3.42
C ASP A 392 17.11 -13.14 4.76
N ASP A 393 17.23 -11.92 5.28
CA ASP A 393 17.74 -11.62 6.62
C ASP A 393 16.80 -10.62 7.31
N GLN A 394 15.99 -11.13 8.25
CA GLN A 394 14.86 -10.38 8.80
C GLN A 394 15.23 -9.61 10.07
N GLY A 395 14.60 -8.45 10.23
CA GLY A 395 14.80 -7.58 11.38
C GLY A 395 14.26 -6.17 11.19
N VAL A 396 14.31 -5.39 12.27
CA VAL A 396 13.90 -3.97 12.27
C VAL A 396 15.00 -3.14 12.93
N GLU A 397 15.63 -2.27 12.15
CA GLU A 397 16.71 -1.40 12.61
C GLU A 397 16.20 -0.28 13.53
N VAL A 398 17.08 0.28 14.36
CA VAL A 398 16.77 1.37 15.28
C VAL A 398 16.15 2.56 14.55
N GLY A 399 14.95 2.98 14.99
CA GLY A 399 14.22 4.08 14.37
C GLY A 399 13.59 3.76 13.01
N TRP A 400 13.58 2.48 12.63
CA TRP A 400 12.84 1.97 11.47
C TRP A 400 11.59 1.20 11.92
N ALA A 401 10.72 0.91 10.96
CA ALA A 401 9.51 0.14 11.14
C ALA A 401 9.35 -0.93 10.06
N ASP A 402 8.77 -2.06 10.47
CA ASP A 402 8.10 -2.98 9.56
C ASP A 402 6.67 -2.49 9.34
N GLU A 403 6.38 -2.00 8.13
CA GLU A 403 5.08 -1.47 7.74
C GLU A 403 4.37 -2.48 6.84
N GLN A 404 3.23 -2.97 7.32
CA GLN A 404 2.33 -3.85 6.60
C GLN A 404 1.16 -3.00 6.06
N ARG A 405 1.10 -2.86 4.73
CA ARG A 405 0.10 -2.03 4.04
C ARG A 405 -1.26 -2.71 3.97
N ALA A 406 -2.30 -1.90 3.82
CA ALA A 406 -3.69 -2.32 3.88
C ALA A 406 -4.00 -3.38 2.82
N GLY A 407 -3.42 -3.25 1.63
CA GLY A 407 -3.56 -4.22 0.54
C GLY A 407 -3.01 -5.60 0.84
N THR A 408 -1.99 -5.71 1.70
CA THR A 408 -1.30 -6.97 1.98
C THR A 408 -2.29 -8.06 2.42
N PRO A 409 -2.28 -9.26 1.81
CA PRO A 409 -3.21 -10.32 2.19
C PRO A 409 -3.12 -10.67 3.68
N CYS A 410 -4.28 -10.88 4.30
CA CYS A 410 -4.49 -11.01 5.75
C CYS A 410 -4.20 -9.74 6.57
N GLN A 411 -4.16 -8.56 5.96
CA GLN A 411 -4.07 -7.28 6.65
C GLN A 411 -5.46 -6.65 6.88
N TRP A 412 -6.28 -7.40 7.63
CA TRP A 412 -7.64 -7.00 7.97
C TRP A 412 -8.17 -7.81 9.15
N VAL A 413 -9.35 -7.44 9.64
CA VAL A 413 -10.21 -8.29 10.48
C VAL A 413 -11.52 -8.55 9.74
N ASP A 414 -11.93 -9.82 9.67
CA ASP A 414 -13.22 -10.22 9.11
C ASP A 414 -14.36 -9.85 10.07
N VAL A 415 -15.26 -8.98 9.61
CA VAL A 415 -16.41 -8.45 10.36
C VAL A 415 -17.73 -8.83 9.70
N THR A 416 -17.72 -9.85 8.84
CA THR A 416 -18.91 -10.27 8.07
C THR A 416 -20.09 -10.59 8.97
N ASP A 417 -19.82 -11.25 10.10
CA ASP A 417 -20.85 -11.73 11.02
C ASP A 417 -21.30 -10.67 12.04
N ILE A 418 -20.74 -9.44 11.97
CA ILE A 418 -21.18 -8.30 12.81
C ILE A 418 -22.38 -7.62 12.15
N ASP A 419 -23.55 -7.76 12.78
CA ASP A 419 -24.79 -7.15 12.30
C ASP A 419 -24.76 -5.62 12.43
N THR A 420 -24.92 -4.96 11.29
CA THR A 420 -24.97 -3.49 11.12
C THR A 420 -26.19 -3.08 10.27
N SER A 421 -27.15 -4.00 10.10
CA SER A 421 -28.34 -3.81 9.26
C SER A 421 -29.30 -2.75 9.79
N ILE A 422 -29.35 -2.56 11.12
CA ILE A 422 -30.19 -1.54 11.76
C ILE A 422 -29.52 -0.17 11.71
N LYS A 423 -28.21 -0.11 11.97
CA LYS A 423 -27.41 1.12 11.96
C LYS A 423 -25.90 0.82 11.89
N PRO A 424 -25.08 1.78 11.44
CA PRO A 424 -23.63 1.69 11.58
C PRO A 424 -23.22 1.47 13.04
N ALA A 425 -22.19 0.64 13.25
CA ALA A 425 -21.63 0.36 14.56
C ALA A 425 -20.30 1.11 14.75
N ARG A 426 -20.14 1.76 15.90
CA ARG A 426 -18.84 2.26 16.36
C ARG A 426 -18.21 1.20 17.24
N THR A 427 -16.99 0.83 16.94
CA THR A 427 -16.24 -0.19 17.68
C THR A 427 -14.75 0.17 17.70
N GLU A 428 -13.95 -0.61 18.39
CA GLU A 428 -12.50 -0.42 18.46
C GLU A 428 -11.79 -1.46 17.60
N LEU A 429 -10.82 -0.99 16.81
CA LEU A 429 -9.79 -1.82 16.20
C LEU A 429 -8.56 -1.74 17.12
N SER A 430 -8.11 -2.89 17.61
CA SER A 430 -6.89 -3.03 18.42
C SER A 430 -5.87 -3.90 17.67
N VAL A 431 -4.62 -3.43 17.67
CA VAL A 431 -3.47 -4.06 17.05
C VAL A 431 -2.43 -4.30 18.13
N THR A 432 -2.00 -5.54 18.28
CA THR A 432 -0.93 -5.96 19.19
C THR A 432 0.23 -6.56 18.40
N ALA A 433 1.43 -6.00 18.53
CA ALA A 433 2.67 -6.62 18.05
C ALA A 433 3.25 -7.58 19.09
N ASN A 434 3.98 -8.59 18.62
CA ASN A 434 4.68 -9.59 19.44
C ASN A 434 3.84 -10.15 20.63
N PRO A 435 2.56 -10.52 20.42
CA PRO A 435 1.65 -10.85 21.52
C PRO A 435 2.11 -12.03 22.38
N GLU A 436 2.94 -12.92 21.82
CA GLU A 436 3.42 -14.13 22.47
C GLU A 436 4.90 -14.04 22.92
N GLY A 437 5.53 -12.88 22.73
CA GLY A 437 6.93 -12.64 23.12
C GLY A 437 7.93 -13.56 22.41
N LEU A 438 7.72 -13.83 21.11
CA LEU A 438 8.64 -14.61 20.25
C LEU A 438 9.79 -13.77 19.71
N LEU A 439 9.58 -12.46 19.57
CA LEU A 439 10.62 -11.49 19.25
C LEU A 439 11.25 -10.98 20.55
N CYS A 440 12.57 -10.79 20.56
CA CYS A 440 13.29 -10.29 21.74
C CYS A 440 13.23 -8.76 21.80
N GLU A 441 12.38 -8.24 22.67
CA GLU A 441 12.31 -6.81 23.00
C GLU A 441 13.20 -6.51 24.21
N GLY A 442 14.49 -6.50 23.92
CA GLY A 442 15.58 -6.27 24.86
C GLY A 442 16.89 -6.78 24.28
N GLU A 443 17.80 -7.22 25.14
CA GLU A 443 19.08 -7.78 24.70
C GLU A 443 18.99 -9.31 24.58
N PRO A 444 19.34 -9.90 23.42
CA PRO A 444 19.41 -11.35 23.30
C PRO A 444 20.54 -11.89 24.17
N VAL A 445 20.27 -12.98 24.90
CA VAL A 445 21.30 -13.72 25.63
C VAL A 445 22.13 -14.49 24.62
N LEU A 446 23.45 -14.28 24.63
CA LEU A 446 24.36 -14.88 23.65
C LEU A 446 25.16 -16.06 24.23
N ASP A 447 25.43 -17.06 23.39
CA ASP A 447 26.36 -18.15 23.66
C ASP A 447 27.83 -17.67 23.60
N PRO A 448 28.83 -18.49 23.99
CA PRO A 448 30.25 -18.10 23.92
C PRO A 448 30.77 -17.81 22.50
N GLN A 449 30.02 -18.18 21.45
CA GLN A 449 30.31 -17.86 20.05
C GLN A 449 29.62 -16.56 19.60
N GLY A 450 28.85 -15.91 20.48
CA GLY A 450 28.14 -14.67 20.20
C GLY A 450 26.84 -14.85 19.43
N ARG A 451 26.26 -16.06 19.41
CA ARG A 451 24.97 -16.34 18.76
C ARG A 451 23.84 -16.35 19.81
N PRO A 452 22.60 -15.98 19.47
CA PRO A 452 21.49 -16.06 20.41
C PRO A 452 21.30 -17.47 20.97
N GLU A 453 21.30 -17.59 22.29
CA GLU A 453 20.89 -18.80 22.98
C GLU A 453 19.36 -18.93 22.88
N LEU A 454 18.87 -20.14 22.66
CA LEU A 454 17.45 -20.39 22.43
C LEU A 454 16.80 -21.08 23.62
N GLU A 455 15.50 -20.89 23.75
CA GLU A 455 14.64 -21.60 24.70
C GLU A 455 13.40 -22.18 24.03
N GLU A 456 12.92 -23.30 24.59
CA GLU A 456 11.67 -23.93 24.14
C GLU A 456 10.47 -23.06 24.51
N THR A 457 9.50 -22.97 23.60
CA THR A 457 8.21 -22.34 23.87
C THR A 457 7.11 -23.37 24.08
N ALA A 458 5.92 -22.92 24.52
CA ALA A 458 4.73 -23.75 24.56
C ALA A 458 4.16 -24.05 23.16
N PHE A 459 4.57 -23.31 22.12
CA PHE A 459 4.03 -23.47 20.77
C PHE A 459 4.57 -24.71 20.07
N ARG A 460 3.75 -25.25 19.17
CA ARG A 460 4.07 -26.40 18.32
C ARG A 460 3.77 -26.07 16.86
N THR A 461 4.53 -26.67 15.95
CA THR A 461 4.20 -26.68 14.52
C THR A 461 2.98 -27.55 14.25
N ALA A 462 2.45 -27.49 13.02
CA ALA A 462 1.42 -28.43 12.56
C ALA A 462 1.88 -29.91 12.66
N SER A 463 3.18 -30.18 12.53
CA SER A 463 3.79 -31.51 12.70
C SER A 463 4.09 -31.89 14.15
N GLY A 464 3.79 -31.01 15.12
CA GLY A 464 4.03 -31.25 16.54
C GLY A 464 5.45 -30.93 17.02
N ALA A 465 6.31 -30.35 16.18
CA ALA A 465 7.66 -29.94 16.56
C ALA A 465 7.64 -28.71 17.48
N THR A 466 8.60 -28.64 18.41
CA THR A 466 8.75 -27.49 19.33
C THR A 466 9.18 -26.24 18.58
N VAL A 467 8.52 -25.12 18.86
CA VAL A 467 8.95 -23.79 18.43
C VAL A 467 9.92 -23.24 19.47
N PHE A 468 11.05 -22.70 19.01
CA PHE A 468 12.06 -22.08 19.87
C PHE A 468 12.07 -20.56 19.64
N LYS A 469 12.51 -19.82 20.66
CA LYS A 469 12.73 -18.38 20.60
C LYS A 469 14.08 -18.00 21.23
N PRO A 470 14.67 -16.84 20.88
CA PRO A 470 15.85 -16.35 21.59
C PRO A 470 15.53 -16.08 23.06
N LYS A 471 16.42 -16.52 23.95
CA LYS A 471 16.45 -16.05 25.34
C LYS A 471 16.69 -14.55 25.34
N CYS A 472 15.88 -13.82 26.09
CA CYS A 472 15.86 -12.37 26.03
C CYS A 472 15.95 -11.76 27.42
N SER A 473 16.88 -10.82 27.62
CA SER A 473 16.85 -9.90 28.74
C SER A 473 15.92 -8.75 28.39
N LEU A 474 14.63 -8.93 28.72
CA LEU A 474 13.56 -8.02 28.32
C LEU A 474 13.76 -6.62 28.92
N THR A 475 13.52 -5.60 28.09
CA THR A 475 13.42 -4.22 28.55
C THR A 475 12.21 -4.08 29.49
N PRO A 476 12.33 -3.32 30.61
CA PRO A 476 11.19 -3.00 31.45
C PRO A 476 10.04 -2.41 30.61
N ASP A 477 8.82 -2.85 30.87
CA ASP A 477 7.62 -2.33 30.21
C ASP A 477 7.52 -2.49 28.68
N HIS A 478 8.38 -3.29 28.03
CA HIS A 478 8.36 -3.54 26.56
C HIS A 478 6.97 -3.87 26.00
N ALA A 479 6.11 -4.56 26.76
CA ALA A 479 4.78 -4.91 26.27
C ALA A 479 3.77 -3.74 26.26
N LYS A 480 4.07 -2.58 26.88
CA LYS A 480 3.11 -1.48 27.04
C LYS A 480 2.84 -0.74 25.72
N ASN A 481 3.85 -0.60 24.88
CA ASN A 481 3.84 0.08 23.58
C ASN A 481 3.58 -0.88 22.40
N ASN A 482 3.51 -2.18 22.67
CA ASN A 482 3.10 -3.19 21.70
C ASN A 482 1.63 -3.15 21.30
N VAL A 483 0.80 -2.32 21.94
CA VAL A 483 -0.64 -2.25 21.65
C VAL A 483 -1.02 -0.84 21.21
N HIS A 484 -1.76 -0.76 20.12
CA HIS A 484 -2.45 0.47 19.71
C HIS A 484 -3.90 0.17 19.36
N ALA A 485 -4.82 1.03 19.82
CA ALA A 485 -6.24 0.87 19.56
C ALA A 485 -6.89 2.20 19.18
N TYR A 486 -7.83 2.16 18.26
CA TYR A 486 -8.60 3.33 17.83
C TYR A 486 -10.00 2.99 17.35
N GLU A 487 -10.91 3.96 17.44
CA GLU A 487 -12.29 3.79 16.98
C GLU A 487 -12.34 3.62 15.45
N VAL A 488 -13.16 2.66 15.02
CA VAL A 488 -13.55 2.44 13.63
C VAL A 488 -15.08 2.39 13.51
N VAL A 489 -15.58 2.78 12.35
CA VAL A 489 -17.02 2.71 12.03
C VAL A 489 -17.25 1.56 11.07
N LEU A 490 -18.11 0.63 11.45
CA LEU A 490 -18.63 -0.41 10.59
C LEU A 490 -19.91 0.14 9.94
N PRO A 491 -19.91 0.44 8.63
CA PRO A 491 -21.06 1.02 7.96
C PRO A 491 -22.14 -0.05 7.73
N SER A 492 -23.33 0.37 7.31
CA SER A 492 -24.43 -0.56 7.03
C SER A 492 -24.10 -1.46 5.82
N PRO A 493 -24.77 -2.63 5.68
CA PRO A 493 -24.57 -3.49 4.51
C PRO A 493 -24.80 -2.73 3.20
N GLY A 494 -23.89 -2.88 2.24
CA GLY A 494 -23.94 -2.12 0.98
C GLY A 494 -23.24 -0.76 1.03
N GLU A 495 -22.63 -0.42 2.16
CA GLU A 495 -21.75 0.73 2.31
C GLU A 495 -20.33 0.26 2.68
N GLY A 496 -19.33 1.10 2.40
CA GLY A 496 -17.94 0.76 2.60
C GLY A 496 -17.01 1.87 2.14
N MET A 497 -15.82 1.48 1.69
CA MET A 497 -14.76 2.37 1.24
C MET A 497 -15.24 3.45 0.25
N ILE A 498 -15.92 3.06 -0.84
CA ILE A 498 -16.31 4.03 -1.87
C ILE A 498 -17.44 4.97 -1.45
N THR A 499 -18.21 4.60 -0.41
CA THR A 499 -19.30 5.44 0.10
C THR A 499 -18.83 6.43 1.17
N GLY A 500 -17.56 6.37 1.56
CA GLY A 500 -16.93 7.38 2.40
C GLY A 500 -16.68 8.68 1.64
N ALA A 501 -16.57 9.80 2.37
CA ALA A 501 -16.24 11.10 1.78
C ALA A 501 -14.86 11.11 1.12
N CYS A 502 -14.69 11.94 0.09
CA CYS A 502 -13.39 12.11 -0.57
C CYS A 502 -12.43 12.96 0.26
N ALA A 503 -11.68 12.30 1.15
CA ALA A 503 -10.75 12.97 2.05
C ALA A 503 -9.38 13.31 1.42
N ARG A 504 -9.13 12.91 0.15
CA ARG A 504 -7.82 13.04 -0.50
C ARG A 504 -7.83 13.86 -1.78
N GLY A 505 -8.78 14.78 -1.97
CA GLY A 505 -8.81 15.64 -3.17
C GLY A 505 -8.78 14.85 -4.48
N ALA A 506 -9.33 13.63 -4.47
CA ALA A 506 -9.55 12.83 -5.67
C ALA A 506 -10.71 13.45 -6.44
N ILE A 507 -10.49 13.72 -7.73
CA ILE A 507 -11.44 14.42 -8.59
C ILE A 507 -11.68 13.53 -9.81
N GLY A 508 -12.91 13.52 -10.32
CA GLY A 508 -13.24 12.83 -11.56
C GLY A 508 -13.87 11.45 -11.38
N PRO A 509 -14.23 10.79 -12.50
CA PRO A 509 -15.04 9.58 -12.50
C PRO A 509 -14.32 8.33 -11.98
N LEU A 510 -12.99 8.37 -11.85
CA LEU A 510 -12.19 7.21 -11.44
C LEU A 510 -12.02 7.11 -9.92
N ARG A 511 -12.46 8.11 -9.15
CA ARG A 511 -12.30 8.13 -7.68
C ARG A 511 -12.97 6.94 -6.98
N ASN A 512 -12.46 6.58 -5.80
CA ASN A 512 -12.97 5.52 -4.94
C ASN A 512 -13.60 6.07 -3.65
N CYS A 513 -14.38 7.14 -3.78
CA CYS A 513 -15.02 7.84 -2.67
C CYS A 513 -16.20 8.68 -3.18
N GLY A 514 -17.08 9.11 -2.27
CA GLY A 514 -18.20 10.00 -2.56
C GLY A 514 -19.41 9.31 -3.21
N PHE A 515 -19.43 7.98 -3.28
CA PHE A 515 -20.55 7.23 -3.84
C PHE A 515 -21.69 7.04 -2.85
N THR A 516 -22.90 6.94 -3.37
CA THR A 516 -24.09 6.54 -2.63
C THR A 516 -24.61 5.24 -3.22
N ALA A 517 -24.89 4.26 -2.36
CA ALA A 517 -25.57 3.04 -2.75
C ALA A 517 -27.02 3.37 -3.11
N THR A 518 -27.48 2.91 -4.27
CA THR A 518 -28.90 3.01 -4.62
C THR A 518 -29.64 1.77 -4.12
N LYS A 519 -30.96 1.90 -3.93
CA LYS A 519 -31.81 0.73 -3.61
C LYS A 519 -32.11 -0.13 -4.84
N GLU A 520 -31.84 0.41 -6.02
CA GLU A 520 -32.07 -0.28 -7.28
C GLU A 520 -30.98 -1.33 -7.52
N ARG A 521 -31.41 -2.45 -8.09
CA ARG A 521 -30.52 -3.53 -8.51
C ARG A 521 -30.97 -4.01 -9.86
N PHE A 522 -30.00 -4.37 -10.68
CA PHE A 522 -30.25 -4.90 -12.00
C PHE A 522 -30.04 -6.42 -11.99
N THR A 523 -31.05 -7.17 -12.45
CA THR A 523 -30.98 -8.63 -12.55
C THR A 523 -30.91 -9.05 -14.01
N CYS A 524 -30.01 -9.98 -14.32
CA CYS A 524 -29.77 -10.46 -15.66
C CYS A 524 -29.40 -11.95 -15.66
N GLN A 525 -29.47 -12.57 -16.83
CA GLN A 525 -28.99 -13.95 -16.99
C GLN A 525 -27.46 -13.99 -16.82
N VAL A 526 -26.98 -14.87 -15.96
CA VAL A 526 -25.54 -15.07 -15.67
C VAL A 526 -24.73 -15.19 -16.96
N GLY A 527 -23.65 -14.41 -17.08
CA GLY A 527 -22.74 -14.43 -18.22
C GLY A 527 -23.27 -13.78 -19.52
N SER A 528 -24.56 -13.41 -19.58
CA SER A 528 -25.09 -12.68 -20.74
C SER A 528 -24.56 -11.25 -20.78
N VAL A 529 -24.36 -10.72 -21.98
CA VAL A 529 -24.02 -9.30 -22.16
C VAL A 529 -25.28 -8.46 -22.08
N GLN A 530 -25.27 -7.45 -21.25
CA GLN A 530 -26.37 -6.54 -20.98
C GLN A 530 -26.06 -5.21 -21.63
N ARG A 531 -27.04 -4.60 -22.30
CA ARG A 531 -26.92 -3.30 -22.95
C ARG A 531 -27.97 -2.37 -22.36
N LEU A 532 -27.51 -1.27 -21.75
CA LEU A 532 -28.39 -0.28 -21.14
C LEU A 532 -28.12 1.10 -21.73
N HIS A 533 -29.17 1.87 -21.90
CA HIS A 533 -29.12 3.29 -22.18
C HIS A 533 -29.40 4.05 -20.90
N CYS A 534 -28.46 4.86 -20.44
CA CYS A 534 -28.49 5.57 -19.17
C CYS A 534 -28.51 7.08 -19.37
N GLU A 535 -29.47 7.77 -18.76
CA GLU A 535 -29.64 9.22 -18.86
C GLU A 535 -29.86 9.86 -17.48
N LEU A 536 -29.56 11.16 -17.36
CA LEU A 536 -29.91 11.93 -16.17
C LEU A 536 -31.42 12.20 -16.14
N GLN A 537 -32.04 12.04 -14.97
CA GLN A 537 -33.44 12.42 -14.77
C GLN A 537 -33.57 13.94 -14.65
N GLY A 538 -33.67 14.61 -15.80
CA GLY A 538 -33.77 16.07 -15.90
C GLY A 538 -32.42 16.75 -16.13
N SER A 539 -32.37 18.06 -15.87
CA SER A 539 -31.14 18.85 -16.00
C SER A 539 -30.35 18.84 -14.69
N GLY A 540 -29.04 18.70 -14.77
CA GLY A 540 -28.16 18.86 -13.62
C GLY A 540 -26.70 18.54 -13.95
N PRO A 541 -25.81 18.59 -12.95
CA PRO A 541 -24.39 18.29 -13.15
C PRO A 541 -24.19 16.82 -13.53
N ALA A 542 -23.10 16.55 -14.25
CA ALA A 542 -22.71 15.19 -14.62
C ALA A 542 -22.57 14.29 -13.38
N GLN A 543 -23.05 13.06 -13.50
CA GLN A 543 -23.01 12.04 -12.47
C GLN A 543 -22.13 10.87 -12.92
N ILE A 544 -21.73 10.01 -11.98
CA ILE A 544 -21.00 8.78 -12.21
C ILE A 544 -21.96 7.64 -11.91
N LEU A 545 -22.06 6.70 -12.85
CA LEU A 545 -22.70 5.40 -12.65
C LEU A 545 -21.61 4.35 -12.47
N ARG A 546 -21.59 3.69 -11.30
CA ARG A 546 -20.72 2.54 -11.04
C ARG A 546 -21.54 1.31 -10.74
N LEU A 547 -21.30 0.27 -11.54
CA LEU A 547 -21.91 -1.04 -11.41
C LEU A 547 -20.94 -1.96 -10.65
N CYS A 548 -21.43 -2.55 -9.57
CA CYS A 548 -20.68 -3.50 -8.75
C CYS A 548 -21.47 -4.79 -8.56
N ASP A 549 -20.82 -5.81 -8.04
CA ASP A 549 -21.48 -7.04 -7.65
C ASP A 549 -22.56 -6.80 -6.57
N TYR A 550 -23.53 -7.71 -6.54
CA TYR A 550 -24.47 -7.86 -5.44
C TYR A 550 -24.25 -9.22 -4.80
N SER A 551 -24.07 -9.25 -3.48
CA SER A 551 -23.95 -10.50 -2.74
C SER A 551 -25.33 -10.97 -2.32
N GLN A 552 -25.74 -12.13 -2.84
CA GLN A 552 -27.00 -12.74 -2.42
C GLN A 552 -26.90 -13.31 -1.01
N ALA A 553 -25.73 -13.85 -0.63
CA ALA A 553 -25.50 -14.35 0.72
C ALA A 553 -25.58 -13.25 1.78
N LEU A 554 -25.02 -12.06 1.49
CA LEU A 554 -25.07 -10.91 2.40
C LEU A 554 -26.36 -10.09 2.26
N GLY A 555 -27.15 -10.31 1.20
CA GLY A 555 -28.38 -9.55 0.93
C GLY A 555 -28.13 -8.07 0.66
N ALA A 556 -26.96 -7.71 0.13
CA ALA A 556 -26.56 -6.32 -0.07
C ALA A 556 -25.65 -6.15 -1.30
N GLY A 557 -25.58 -4.91 -1.80
CA GLY A 557 -24.57 -4.53 -2.78
C GLY A 557 -23.16 -4.68 -2.22
N VAL A 558 -22.19 -4.89 -3.10
CA VAL A 558 -20.76 -4.99 -2.77
C VAL A 558 -20.09 -3.73 -3.32
N PRO A 559 -19.82 -2.69 -2.50
CA PRO A 559 -19.16 -1.49 -2.99
C PRO A 559 -17.77 -1.82 -3.52
N CYS A 560 -17.53 -1.52 -4.79
CA CYS A 560 -16.33 -1.93 -5.52
C CYS A 560 -15.50 -0.72 -5.94
N ARG A 561 -14.18 -0.87 -5.89
CA ARG A 561 -13.27 0.15 -6.41
C ARG A 561 -13.41 0.27 -7.92
N TYR A 562 -12.92 1.36 -8.51
CA TYR A 562 -12.94 1.55 -9.95
C TYR A 562 -12.33 0.34 -10.69
N GLU A 563 -11.18 -0.10 -10.20
CA GLU A 563 -10.44 -1.23 -10.74
C GLU A 563 -11.18 -2.58 -10.71
N GLU A 564 -12.14 -2.72 -9.78
CA GLU A 564 -12.95 -3.91 -9.51
C GLU A 564 -14.37 -3.80 -10.07
N SER A 565 -14.73 -2.64 -10.65
CA SER A 565 -16.08 -2.38 -11.10
C SER A 565 -16.45 -3.16 -12.35
N ILE A 566 -17.70 -3.59 -12.43
CA ILE A 566 -18.27 -4.22 -13.62
C ILE A 566 -18.32 -3.19 -14.75
N HIS A 567 -18.70 -1.95 -14.40
CA HIS A 567 -18.72 -0.82 -15.31
C HIS A 567 -18.65 0.48 -14.51
N ASN A 568 -18.00 1.50 -15.07
CA ASN A 568 -17.95 2.85 -14.51
C ASN A 568 -18.02 3.88 -15.64
N VAL A 569 -18.97 4.82 -15.58
CA VAL A 569 -19.14 5.82 -16.64
C VAL A 569 -19.65 7.15 -16.07
N ALA A 570 -19.24 8.26 -16.68
CA ALA A 570 -19.86 9.56 -16.44
C ALA A 570 -21.11 9.72 -17.32
N VAL A 571 -22.23 10.11 -16.73
CA VAL A 571 -23.50 10.41 -17.39
C VAL A 571 -23.73 11.91 -17.29
N ASP A 572 -23.82 12.60 -18.43
CA ASP A 572 -24.09 14.04 -18.48
C ASP A 572 -25.31 14.37 -19.33
N ALA A 573 -25.86 15.58 -19.14
CA ALA A 573 -27.06 16.04 -19.84
C ALA A 573 -26.80 16.51 -21.28
N THR A 574 -25.54 16.59 -21.71
CA THR A 574 -25.14 17.15 -23.01
C THR A 574 -24.78 16.08 -24.03
N ALA A 575 -24.46 14.87 -23.59
CA ALA A 575 -24.47 13.67 -24.41
C ALA A 575 -25.90 13.51 -24.91
N SER A 576 -26.12 13.85 -26.17
CA SER A 576 -27.46 13.90 -26.78
C SER A 576 -28.20 12.57 -26.59
N GLY A 577 -29.07 12.52 -25.57
CA GLY A 577 -29.87 11.38 -25.20
C GLY A 577 -29.38 10.56 -23.99
N GLY A 578 -28.14 10.70 -23.52
CA GLY A 578 -27.55 9.83 -22.48
C GLY A 578 -26.37 9.01 -22.99
N VAL A 579 -26.02 7.93 -22.30
CA VAL A 579 -24.90 7.04 -22.63
C VAL A 579 -25.34 5.58 -22.72
N ASP A 580 -24.92 4.90 -23.78
CA ASP A 580 -25.07 3.46 -23.92
C ASP A 580 -23.91 2.76 -23.20
N ILE A 581 -24.23 1.81 -22.34
CA ILE A 581 -23.26 0.95 -21.65
C ILE A 581 -23.51 -0.51 -22.00
N ALA A 582 -22.43 -1.28 -22.02
CA ALA A 582 -22.50 -2.72 -22.17
C ALA A 582 -21.63 -3.39 -21.10
N PHE A 583 -22.16 -4.40 -20.44
CA PHE A 583 -21.40 -5.15 -19.43
C PHE A 583 -21.80 -6.62 -19.41
N ALA A 584 -20.87 -7.48 -18.99
CA ALA A 584 -21.17 -8.89 -18.74
C ALA A 584 -21.88 -9.04 -17.40
N CYS A 585 -23.01 -9.74 -17.41
CA CYS A 585 -23.74 -10.06 -16.19
C CYS A 585 -22.88 -10.94 -15.26
N PRO A 586 -22.78 -10.64 -13.95
CA PRO A 586 -21.91 -11.37 -13.04
C PRO A 586 -22.08 -12.88 -13.09
N ALA A 587 -20.95 -13.59 -13.20
CA ALA A 587 -20.90 -15.03 -13.17
C ALA A 587 -21.34 -15.59 -11.81
N ALA A 588 -21.87 -16.82 -11.81
CA ALA A 588 -22.08 -17.57 -10.58
C ALA A 588 -20.73 -17.92 -9.95
N ARG A 589 -20.63 -17.78 -8.62
CA ARG A 589 -19.42 -18.11 -7.84
C ARG A 589 -19.64 -19.27 -6.86
N GLY A 590 -20.86 -19.78 -6.74
CA GLY A 590 -21.25 -20.94 -5.95
C GLY A 590 -22.73 -20.89 -5.54
N ASP A 591 -23.19 -21.88 -4.76
CA ASP A 591 -24.61 -22.02 -4.39
C ASP A 591 -25.16 -20.82 -3.58
N GLY A 592 -24.31 -20.16 -2.79
CA GLY A 592 -24.67 -18.93 -2.06
C GLY A 592 -24.53 -17.64 -2.87
N GLU A 593 -23.91 -17.71 -4.04
CA GLU A 593 -23.66 -16.57 -4.93
C GLU A 593 -23.94 -16.96 -6.38
N PRO A 594 -25.24 -17.05 -6.77
CA PRO A 594 -25.65 -17.49 -8.10
C PRO A 594 -25.28 -16.50 -9.22
N GLY A 595 -24.73 -15.32 -8.88
CA GLY A 595 -24.47 -14.24 -9.83
C GLY A 595 -25.77 -13.60 -10.31
N GLY A 596 -25.72 -12.98 -11.49
CA GLY A 596 -26.96 -12.50 -12.13
C GLY A 596 -27.56 -11.23 -11.52
N THR A 597 -26.91 -10.58 -10.55
CA THR A 597 -27.41 -9.37 -9.90
C THR A 597 -26.30 -8.34 -9.75
N VAL A 598 -26.61 -7.10 -10.10
CA VAL A 598 -25.71 -5.95 -10.10
C VAL A 598 -26.25 -4.88 -9.16
N ALA A 599 -25.39 -4.38 -8.28
CA ALA A 599 -25.65 -3.23 -7.42
C ALA A 599 -25.22 -1.94 -8.12
N ILE A 600 -26.00 -0.88 -7.93
CA ILE A 600 -25.78 0.42 -8.57
C ILE A 600 -25.33 1.43 -7.51
N TYR A 601 -24.19 2.06 -7.78
CA TYR A 601 -23.64 3.16 -6.99
C TYR A 601 -23.55 4.41 -7.86
N THR A 602 -23.89 5.56 -7.28
CA THR A 602 -23.85 6.83 -7.99
C THR A 602 -23.13 7.91 -7.19
N ALA A 603 -22.51 8.85 -7.89
CA ALA A 603 -21.87 10.02 -7.29
C ALA A 603 -21.94 11.18 -8.29
N ALA A 604 -21.88 12.43 -7.84
CA ALA A 604 -21.59 13.51 -8.78
C ALA A 604 -20.15 13.37 -9.32
N VAL A 605 -19.87 13.81 -10.55
CA VAL A 605 -18.49 13.80 -11.09
C VAL A 605 -17.59 14.74 -10.29
N VAL A 606 -18.14 15.88 -9.89
CA VAL A 606 -17.48 16.87 -9.03
C VAL A 606 -18.02 16.69 -7.61
N ASP A 607 -17.12 16.53 -6.64
CA ASP A 607 -17.54 16.31 -5.27
C ASP A 607 -18.30 17.54 -4.71
N GLY A 608 -19.38 17.29 -3.96
CA GLY A 608 -20.23 18.35 -3.41
C GLY A 608 -21.33 18.89 -4.34
N ASP A 609 -21.30 18.55 -5.64
CA ASP A 609 -22.41 18.83 -6.54
C ASP A 609 -23.69 18.08 -6.11
N PRO A 610 -24.88 18.62 -6.40
CA PRO A 610 -26.13 17.93 -6.12
C PRO A 610 -26.21 16.61 -6.88
N ALA A 611 -26.69 15.57 -6.18
CA ALA A 611 -26.99 14.28 -6.80
C ALA A 611 -28.18 14.41 -7.74
N VAL A 612 -28.05 13.86 -8.95
CA VAL A 612 -29.12 13.78 -9.95
C VAL A 612 -29.39 12.30 -10.21
N PRO A 613 -30.64 11.81 -10.15
CA PRO A 613 -30.93 10.41 -10.44
C PRO A 613 -30.51 10.02 -11.85
N ILE A 614 -29.91 8.84 -12.01
CA ILE A 614 -29.60 8.22 -13.29
C ILE A 614 -30.66 7.16 -13.56
N VAL A 615 -31.26 7.18 -14.75
CA VAL A 615 -32.23 6.17 -15.19
C VAL A 615 -31.61 5.35 -16.32
N CYS A 616 -31.50 4.05 -16.13
CA CYS A 616 -30.99 3.12 -17.14
C CYS A 616 -32.10 2.21 -17.66
N ARG A 617 -32.19 2.03 -18.99
CA ARG A 617 -33.18 1.19 -19.67
C ARG A 617 -32.50 0.20 -20.59
N ALA A 618 -32.99 -1.03 -20.67
CA ALA A 618 -32.44 -2.02 -21.60
C ALA A 618 -32.59 -1.56 -23.06
N ILE A 619 -31.51 -1.70 -23.83
CA ILE A 619 -31.50 -1.50 -25.29
C ILE A 619 -31.86 -2.85 -25.89
N GLY A 620 -32.94 -2.90 -26.69
CA GLY A 620 -33.51 -4.15 -27.20
C GLY A 620 -32.50 -5.06 -27.91
N GLU A 621 -32.64 -6.37 -27.71
CA GLU A 621 -32.00 -7.38 -28.55
C GLU A 621 -32.36 -7.13 -30.03
N PRO A 622 -31.45 -7.36 -30.99
CA PRO A 622 -31.87 -7.44 -32.38
C PRO A 622 -32.93 -8.53 -32.49
N ALA A 623 -34.05 -8.23 -33.14
CA ALA A 623 -35.08 -9.22 -33.43
C ALA A 623 -34.42 -10.46 -34.06
N PRO A 624 -34.76 -11.69 -33.62
CA PRO A 624 -34.31 -12.88 -34.33
C PRO A 624 -34.74 -12.74 -35.78
N ALA A 625 -33.81 -13.00 -36.71
CA ALA A 625 -34.11 -13.01 -38.13
C ALA A 625 -35.35 -13.87 -38.35
N GLU A 626 -36.39 -13.30 -38.96
CA GLU A 626 -37.53 -14.08 -39.46
C GLU A 626 -36.93 -15.20 -40.31
N GLU A 627 -37.21 -16.45 -39.95
CA GLU A 627 -36.94 -17.59 -40.80
C GLU A 627 -37.67 -17.32 -42.13
N GLU A 628 -36.90 -17.07 -43.19
CA GLU A 628 -37.41 -17.14 -44.55
C GLU A 628 -37.94 -18.56 -44.73
N GLU A 629 -39.27 -18.65 -44.75
CA GLU A 629 -40.02 -19.82 -45.17
C GLU A 629 -39.54 -20.17 -46.58
N ILE A 630 -38.67 -21.19 -46.68
CA ILE A 630 -38.30 -21.79 -47.95
C ILE A 630 -39.57 -22.46 -48.46
N LEU A 631 -40.28 -21.77 -49.34
CA LEU A 631 -41.28 -22.35 -50.22
C LEU A 631 -40.57 -23.36 -51.12
N GLU A 632 -40.83 -24.64 -50.86
CA GLU A 632 -40.63 -25.71 -51.82
C GLU A 632 -41.57 -25.45 -53.01
N ASP A 633 -41.01 -24.99 -54.14
CA ASP A 633 -41.68 -25.09 -55.44
C ASP A 633 -41.31 -26.45 -56.06
N ASP A 634 -42.33 -27.32 -56.14
CA ASP A 634 -42.40 -28.48 -57.02
C ASP A 634 -42.33 -28.03 -58.50
N GLU A 635 -41.33 -28.49 -59.25
CA GLU A 635 -41.45 -29.00 -60.64
C GLU A 635 -40.21 -29.77 -61.12
#